data_AF-A0A974SX12-F1
#
_entry.id   AF-A0A974SX12-F1
#
_cell.length_a   1.000
_cell.length_b   1.000
_cell.length_c   1.000
_cell.angle_alpha   90.00
_cell.angle_beta   90.00
_cell.angle_gamma   90.00
#
_symmetry.space_group_name_H-M   'P 1'
#
loop_
_entity.id
_entity.type
_entity.pdbx_description
1 polymer ?
#
loop_
_entity_poly.entity_id
_entity_poly.type
_entity_poly.pdbx_seq_one_letter_code
_entity_poly.pdbx_strand_id
1 'polypeptide(L)'
;MSPLSIISLAAIGVIAIANIRVSALVIKCPMFSSFQKVAQCLIVWLVPLLGVVGIWAFVRSQYNWAKYDTRAFPEDSEKMVLVELDKSEHGASGVVGETYGD
;
A
#
# COMPACT_ATOMS: atom_id res chain seq x y z
N MET A 1 -22.05 -2.86 20.23
CA MET A 1 -20.99 -2.12 19.48
C MET A 1 -19.65 -2.49 20.10
N SER A 2 -18.63 -2.78 19.29
CA SER A 2 -17.30 -3.06 19.85
C SER A 2 -16.70 -1.77 20.43
N PRO A 3 -15.83 -1.85 21.45
CA PRO A 3 -15.18 -0.67 22.02
C PRO A 3 -14.40 0.13 20.96
N LEU A 4 -13.80 -0.56 19.98
CA LEU A 4 -13.12 0.04 18.84
C LEU A 4 -14.06 0.88 17.97
N SER A 5 -15.29 0.41 17.72
CA SER A 5 -16.28 1.16 16.96
C SER A 5 -16.71 2.45 17.68
N ILE A 6 -16.84 2.41 19.00
CA ILE A 6 -17.22 3.59 19.80
C ILE A 6 -16.09 4.63 19.77
N ILE A 7 -14.85 4.19 19.96
CA ILE A 7 -13.67 5.07 19.88
C ILE A 7 -13.54 5.71 18.49
N SER A 8 -13.72 4.92 17.42
CA SER A 8 -13.68 5.41 16.05
C SER A 8 -14.75 6.47 15.80
N LEU A 9 -16.00 6.21 16.20
CA LEU A 9 -17.09 7.17 16.04
C LEU A 9 -16.83 8.46 16.83
N ALA A 10 -16.34 8.35 18.06
CA ALA A 10 -15.99 9.50 18.89
C ALA A 10 -14.86 10.34 18.24
N ALA A 11 -13.80 9.68 17.73
CA ALA A 11 -12.70 10.35 17.05
C ALA A 11 -13.19 11.10 15.79
N ILE A 12 -14.00 10.45 14.95
CA ILE A 12 -14.60 11.07 13.76
C ILE A 12 -15.45 12.28 14.16
N GLY A 13 -16.26 12.16 15.21
CA GLY A 13 -17.08 13.27 15.73
C GLY A 13 -16.25 14.46 16.20
N VAL A 14 -15.20 14.21 16.98
CA VAL A 14 -14.29 15.27 17.45
C VAL A 14 -13.60 15.98 16.29
N ILE A 15 -13.11 15.22 15.30
CA ILE A 15 -12.48 15.76 14.09
C ILE A 15 -13.47 16.60 13.30
N ALA A 16 -14.71 16.13 13.11
CA ALA A 16 -15.74 16.89 12.40
C ALA A 16 -16.07 18.20 13.10
N ILE A 17 -16.24 18.19 14.42
CA ILE A 17 -16.52 19.40 15.22
C ILE A 17 -15.36 20.39 15.12
N ALA A 18 -14.11 19.93 15.20
CA ALA A 18 -12.93 20.77 15.07
C ALA A 18 -12.88 21.44 13.69
N ASN A 19 -13.10 20.67 12.60
CA ASN A 19 -13.15 21.20 11.23
C ASN A 19 -14.25 22.25 11.07
N ILE A 20 -15.46 22.00 11.58
CA ILE A 20 -16.56 22.97 11.54
C ILE A 20 -16.19 24.26 12.30
N ARG A 21 -15.58 24.16 13.49
CA ARG A 21 -15.14 25.34 14.25
C ARG A 21 -14.09 26.14 13.50
N VAL A 22 -13.09 25.49 12.91
CA VAL A 22 -12.06 26.15 12.12
C VAL A 22 -12.67 26.83 10.89
N SER A 23 -13.55 26.15 10.15
CA SER A 23 -14.28 26.75 9.02
C SER A 23 -15.10 27.97 9.45
N ALA A 24 -15.80 27.91 10.59
CA ALA A 24 -16.56 29.04 11.12
C ALA A 24 -15.66 30.24 11.49
N LEU A 25 -14.48 29.99 12.06
CA LEU A 25 -13.49 31.04 12.37
C LEU A 25 -12.94 31.69 11.10
N VAL A 26 -12.63 30.89 10.08
CA VAL A 26 -12.16 31.39 8.78
C VAL A 26 -13.21 32.29 8.12
N ILE A 27 -14.48 31.88 8.12
CA ILE A 27 -15.57 32.67 7.53
C ILE A 27 -15.75 33.99 8.28
N LYS A 28 -15.71 33.94 9.62
CA LYS A 28 -15.85 35.12 10.49
C LYS A 28 -14.65 36.07 10.45
N CYS A 29 -13.49 35.62 10.00
CA CYS A 29 -12.30 36.45 9.93
C CYS A 29 -12.46 37.52 8.82
N PRO A 30 -12.44 38.82 9.15
CA PRO A 30 -12.59 39.90 8.16
C PRO A 30 -11.31 40.13 7.33
N MET A 31 -10.17 39.55 7.74
CA MET A 31 -8.86 39.73 7.10
C MET A 31 -8.69 38.94 5.80
N PHE A 32 -9.50 37.91 5.57
CA PHE A 32 -9.37 37.05 4.39
C PHE A 32 -10.32 37.49 3.29
N SER A 33 -9.82 37.51 2.05
CA SER A 33 -10.69 37.68 0.87
C SER A 33 -11.63 36.48 0.70
N SER A 34 -12.74 36.64 -0.01
CA SER A 34 -13.70 35.55 -0.26
C SER A 34 -13.04 34.32 -0.89
N PHE A 35 -12.06 34.52 -1.78
CA PHE A 35 -11.28 33.42 -2.38
C PHE A 35 -10.41 32.70 -1.35
N GLN A 36 -9.71 33.43 -0.49
CA GLN A 36 -8.88 32.85 0.56
C GLN A 36 -9.73 32.04 1.55
N LYS A 37 -10.92 32.52 1.91
CA LYS A 37 -11.85 31.78 2.79
C LYS A 37 -12.23 30.42 2.21
N VAL A 38 -12.53 30.39 0.91
CA VAL A 38 -12.88 29.14 0.20
C VAL A 38 -11.67 28.21 0.14
N ALA A 39 -10.49 28.70 -0.26
CA ALA A 39 -9.28 27.90 -0.32
C ALA A 39 -8.88 27.34 1.06
N GLN A 40 -8.97 28.14 2.13
CA GLN A 40 -8.66 27.71 3.48
C GLN A 40 -9.62 26.62 3.96
N CYS A 41 -10.92 26.76 3.67
CA CYS A 41 -11.89 25.70 3.93
C CYS A 41 -11.54 24.43 3.15
N LEU A 42 -11.28 24.53 1.84
CA LEU A 42 -10.90 23.37 1.04
C LEU A 42 -9.66 22.65 1.59
N ILE A 43 -8.64 23.39 2.01
CA ILE A 43 -7.42 22.81 2.61
C ILE A 43 -7.74 22.06 3.90
N VAL A 44 -8.51 22.66 4.82
CA VAL A 44 -8.90 22.05 6.09
C VAL A 44 -9.59 20.69 5.88
N TRP A 45 -10.41 20.58 4.83
CA TRP A 45 -11.12 19.35 4.50
C TRP A 45 -10.32 18.36 3.63
N LEU A 46 -9.41 18.83 2.78
CA LEU A 46 -8.65 17.98 1.84
C LEU A 46 -7.34 17.43 2.44
N VAL A 47 -6.69 18.17 3.33
CA VAL A 47 -5.43 17.72 3.98
C VAL A 47 -5.57 16.34 4.65
N PRO A 48 -6.65 16.04 5.39
CA PRO A 48 -6.86 14.71 5.96
C PRO A 48 -6.95 13.60 4.90
N LEU A 49 -7.63 13.88 3.78
CA LEU A 49 -7.77 12.92 2.67
C LEU A 49 -6.44 12.65 2.00
N LEU A 50 -5.66 13.70 1.73
CA LEU A 50 -4.31 13.57 1.20
C LEU A 50 -3.38 12.80 2.15
N GLY A 51 -3.52 13.02 3.46
CA GLY A 51 -2.80 12.26 4.48
C GLY A 51 -3.11 10.77 4.43
N VAL A 52 -4.39 10.39 4.33
CA VAL A 52 -4.81 8.99 4.21
C VAL A 52 -4.27 8.36 2.93
N VAL A 53 -4.43 9.03 1.78
CA VAL A 53 -3.94 8.52 0.49
C VAL A 53 -2.42 8.38 0.49
N GLY A 54 -1.70 9.37 1.03
CA GLY A 54 -0.24 9.34 1.12
C GLY A 54 0.28 8.22 2.02
N ILE A 55 -0.29 8.06 3.21
CA ILE A 55 0.08 6.98 4.14
C ILE A 55 -0.26 5.62 3.52
N TRP A 56 -1.44 5.47 2.91
CA TRP A 56 -1.84 4.23 2.24
C TRP A 56 -0.88 3.87 1.10
N ALA A 57 -0.56 4.83 0.23
CA ALA A 57 0.38 4.62 -0.87
C ALA A 57 1.78 4.27 -0.36
N PHE A 58 2.24 4.92 0.72
CA PHE A 58 3.53 4.62 1.34
C PHE A 58 3.57 3.20 1.93
N VAL A 59 2.55 2.81 2.71
CA VAL A 59 2.44 1.45 3.27
C VAL A 59 2.36 0.41 2.16
N ARG A 60 1.60 0.69 1.09
CA ARG A 60 1.49 -0.19 -0.08
C ARG A 60 2.83 -0.36 -0.78
N SER A 61 3.61 0.72 -0.89
CA SER A 61 4.97 0.67 -1.40
C SER A 61 5.79 -0.28 -0.52
N GLN A 62 5.84 -0.09 0.80
CA GLN A 62 6.59 -0.94 1.74
C GLN A 62 6.28 -2.44 1.60
N TYR A 63 5.00 -2.79 1.44
CA TYR A 63 4.56 -4.18 1.26
C TYR A 63 5.10 -4.85 -0.02
N ASN A 64 5.45 -4.06 -1.04
CA ASN A 64 5.91 -4.57 -2.34
C ASN A 64 7.44 -4.80 -2.40
N TRP A 65 8.21 -4.43 -1.36
CA TRP A 65 9.68 -4.57 -1.35
C TRP A 65 10.18 -5.88 -0.76
N ALA A 66 9.33 -6.69 -0.12
CA ALA A 66 9.74 -7.99 0.44
C ALA A 66 10.12 -9.05 -0.62
N LYS A 67 10.04 -8.72 -1.91
CA LYS A 67 10.16 -9.69 -3.02
C LYS A 67 11.50 -9.67 -3.76
N TYR A 68 12.42 -8.74 -3.48
CA TYR A 68 13.66 -8.61 -4.26
C TYR A 68 14.89 -8.21 -3.45
N ASP A 69 15.04 -8.72 -2.23
CA ASP A 69 16.34 -8.71 -1.56
C ASP A 69 17.13 -9.98 -1.89
N THR A 70 17.64 -10.06 -3.12
CA THR A 70 18.56 -11.12 -3.58
C THR A 70 19.96 -10.97 -2.98
N ARG A 71 20.21 -9.99 -2.10
CA ARG A 71 21.47 -9.85 -1.37
C ARG A 71 21.42 -10.48 0.02
N ALA A 72 20.24 -10.62 0.60
CA ALA A 72 20.06 -11.21 1.94
C ALA A 72 19.87 -12.73 1.93
N PHE A 73 19.34 -13.32 0.85
CA PHE A 73 19.06 -14.77 0.77
C PHE A 73 19.36 -15.32 -0.64
N PRO A 74 20.49 -16.04 -0.85
CA PRO A 74 20.84 -16.67 -2.13
C PRO A 74 20.00 -17.92 -2.49
N GLU A 75 19.13 -18.42 -1.59
CA GLU A 75 18.45 -19.72 -1.73
C GLU A 75 17.45 -19.85 -2.90
N ASP A 76 16.84 -18.76 -3.38
CA ASP A 76 15.87 -18.86 -4.49
C ASP A 76 16.56 -19.19 -5.83
N SER A 77 17.86 -18.84 -5.96
CA SER A 77 18.66 -19.22 -7.12
C SER A 77 18.95 -20.73 -7.15
N GLU A 78 19.17 -21.34 -5.99
CA GLU A 78 19.41 -22.79 -5.88
C GLU A 78 18.16 -23.59 -6.23
N LYS A 79 16.97 -23.14 -5.81
CA LYS A 79 15.72 -23.83 -6.15
C LYS A 79 15.38 -23.74 -7.63
N MET A 80 15.75 -22.64 -8.30
CA MET A 80 15.55 -22.49 -9.74
C MET A 80 16.49 -23.39 -10.56
N VAL A 81 17.73 -23.56 -10.10
CA VAL A 81 18.68 -24.52 -10.71
C VAL A 81 18.25 -25.96 -10.49
N LEU A 82 17.77 -26.32 -9.29
CA LEU A 82 17.28 -27.67 -9.01
C LEU A 82 16.03 -28.02 -9.82
N VAL A 83 15.13 -27.06 -10.07
CA VAL A 83 13.97 -27.26 -10.96
C VAL A 83 14.40 -27.46 -12.41
N GLU A 84 15.43 -26.75 -12.88
CA GLU A 84 15.97 -26.95 -14.23
C GLU A 84 16.68 -28.31 -14.37
N LEU A 85 17.42 -28.73 -13.34
CA LEU A 85 18.07 -30.04 -13.28
C LEU A 85 17.06 -31.19 -13.25
N ASP A 86 16.02 -31.11 -12.42
CA ASP A 86 14.92 -32.09 -12.37
C ASP A 86 14.23 -32.22 -13.73
N LYS A 87 13.97 -31.08 -14.39
CA LYS A 87 13.37 -31.02 -15.72
C LYS A 87 14.25 -31.61 -16.82
N SER A 88 15.57 -31.46 -16.72
CA SER A 88 16.52 -32.03 -17.69
C SER A 88 16.78 -33.52 -17.45
N GLU A 89 16.69 -34.01 -16.21
CA GLU A 89 16.75 -35.44 -15.90
C GLU A 89 15.55 -36.22 -16.48
N HIS A 90 14.35 -35.66 -16.38
CA HIS A 90 13.15 -36.21 -17.01
C HIS A 90 13.12 -36.08 -18.54
N GLY A 91 13.86 -35.12 -19.12
CA GLY A 91 14.04 -35.01 -20.58
C GLY A 91 15.07 -36.00 -21.15
N ALA A 92 16.08 -36.38 -20.37
CA ALA A 92 17.14 -37.30 -20.80
C ALA A 92 16.74 -38.77 -20.71
N SER A 93 15.83 -39.14 -19.80
CA SER A 93 15.38 -40.54 -19.63
C SER A 93 14.45 -41.04 -20.76
N GLY A 94 14.08 -40.18 -21.73
CA GLY A 94 13.25 -40.55 -22.88
C GLY A 94 14.02 -40.97 -24.13
N VAL A 95 15.36 -40.94 -24.15
CA VAL A 95 16.16 -41.11 -25.38
C VAL A 95 17.17 -42.27 -25.33
N VAL A 96 17.25 -43.04 -24.23
CA VAL A 96 18.24 -44.14 -24.08
C VAL A 96 17.57 -45.53 -24.14
N GLY A 97 16.54 -45.69 -24.96
CA GLY A 97 15.73 -46.91 -25.02
C GLY A 97 15.51 -47.54 -26.39
N GLU A 98 16.11 -47.07 -27.48
CA GLU A 98 15.98 -47.70 -28.79
C GLU A 98 17.34 -47.84 -29.48
N THR A 99 17.96 -49.01 -29.32
CA THR A 99 18.86 -49.52 -30.36
C THR A 99 18.97 -51.05 -30.24
N TYR A 100 18.74 -51.70 -31.39
CA TYR A 100 19.14 -53.05 -31.79
C TYR A 100 18.11 -54.18 -31.66
N GLY A 101 17.53 -54.58 -32.82
CA GLY A 101 16.84 -55.86 -32.94
C GLY A 101 16.07 -56.10 -34.25
N ASP A 102 16.76 -56.09 -35.39
CA ASP A 102 16.29 -56.69 -36.65
C ASP A 102 17.45 -57.28 -37.46
#